data_AF-A0A927KJ43-F1
#
_entry.id   AF-A0A927KJ43-F1
#
_cell.length_a   1.000
_cell.length_b   1.000
_cell.length_c   1.000
_cell.angle_alpha   90.00
_cell.angle_beta   90.00
_cell.angle_gamma   90.00
#
_symmetry.space_group_name_H-M   'P 1'
#
loop_
_entity.id
_entity.type
_entity.pdbx_description
1 polymer ?
#
loop_
_entity_poly.entity_id
_entity_poly.type
_entity_poly.pdbx_seq_one_letter_code
_entity_poly.pdbx_strand_id
1 'polypeptide(L)'
;MDVRWVVVVAALAAGSVQAQTVRAVGPQGVQAPHQHKPQQPYNSMRTSSTPFNCEQYRRHPHPGMLGFCEGMEVMSLQNEARRQGRPVPSTGVLSLPGLGTPEARELGVACVNGQALRKLQNGWEQVMAAGGGWQRCRGG
;
A
#
# COMPACT_ATOMS: atom_id res chain seq x y z
N MET A 1 46.02 -26.15 -62.56
CA MET A 1 45.59 -25.32 -61.40
C MET A 1 44.12 -25.02 -61.61
N ASP A 2 43.27 -25.93 -61.13
CA ASP A 2 41.87 -26.04 -61.53
C ASP A 2 40.97 -25.05 -60.80
N VAL A 3 40.51 -24.05 -61.56
CA VAL A 3 39.53 -23.01 -61.19
C VAL A 3 38.20 -23.57 -60.67
N ARG A 4 37.96 -24.88 -60.81
CA ARG A 4 36.74 -25.57 -60.36
C ARG A 4 36.59 -25.64 -58.84
N TRP A 5 37.67 -25.56 -58.07
CA TRP A 5 37.60 -25.59 -56.60
C TRP A 5 37.25 -24.25 -55.95
N VAL A 6 37.54 -23.13 -56.63
CA VAL A 6 37.28 -21.78 -56.09
C VAL A 6 35.77 -21.48 -56.07
N VAL A 7 35.02 -22.00 -57.03
CA VAL A 7 33.57 -21.74 -57.15
C VAL A 7 32.76 -22.48 -56.08
N VAL A 8 33.21 -23.67 -55.64
CA VAL A 8 32.49 -24.46 -54.63
C VAL A 8 32.64 -23.86 -53.23
N VAL A 9 33.77 -23.23 -52.92
CA VAL A 9 33.98 -22.59 -51.61
C VAL A 9 33.25 -21.24 -51.49
N ALA A 10 33.09 -20.51 -52.60
CA ALA A 10 32.36 -19.23 -52.60
C ALA A 10 30.84 -19.39 -52.43
N ALA A 11 30.26 -20.55 -52.78
CA ALA A 11 28.82 -20.79 -52.68
C ALA A 11 28.34 -21.10 -51.24
N LEU A 12 29.25 -21.43 -50.31
CA LEU A 12 28.90 -21.74 -48.92
C LEU A 12 28.82 -20.50 -48.01
N ALA A 13 29.23 -19.33 -48.47
CA ALA A 13 29.23 -18.09 -47.68
C ALA A 13 27.90 -17.30 -47.76
N ALA A 14 26.95 -17.71 -48.61
CA ALA A 14 25.65 -17.05 -48.78
C ALA A 14 24.53 -17.69 -47.95
N GLY A 15 24.87 -18.30 -46.82
CA GLY A 15 23.90 -18.77 -45.83
C GLY A 15 23.23 -17.57 -45.17
N SER A 16 22.04 -17.20 -45.66
CA SER A 16 21.18 -16.18 -45.06
C SER A 16 20.96 -16.50 -43.57
N VAL A 17 21.50 -15.67 -42.69
CA VAL A 17 21.15 -15.65 -41.26
C VAL A 17 19.68 -15.24 -41.17
N GLN A 18 18.79 -16.22 -41.16
CA GLN A 18 17.40 -16.02 -40.76
C GLN A 18 17.43 -15.75 -39.26
N ALA A 19 17.48 -14.47 -38.88
CA ALA A 19 17.27 -14.05 -37.50
C ALA A 19 15.84 -14.43 -37.11
N GLN A 20 15.68 -15.58 -36.45
CA GLN A 20 14.39 -16.01 -35.91
C GLN A 20 14.06 -15.10 -34.72
N THR A 21 13.36 -13.99 -34.97
CA THR A 21 12.74 -13.24 -33.89
C THR A 21 11.58 -14.06 -33.35
N VAL A 22 11.81 -14.80 -32.26
CA VAL A 22 10.73 -15.45 -31.51
C VAL A 22 9.89 -14.33 -30.89
N ARG A 23 8.79 -13.94 -31.55
CA ARG A 23 7.72 -13.24 -30.84
C ARG A 23 6.95 -14.31 -30.07
N ALA A 24 6.99 -14.24 -28.74
CA ALA A 24 6.07 -14.99 -27.90
C ALA A 24 4.65 -14.50 -28.21
N VAL A 25 3.98 -15.16 -29.15
CA VAL A 25 2.55 -15.02 -29.35
C VAL A 25 1.91 -15.88 -28.26
N GLY A 26 1.54 -15.24 -27.14
CA GLY A 26 0.70 -15.89 -26.13
C GLY A 26 -0.60 -16.38 -26.78
N PRO A 27 -1.20 -17.47 -26.29
CA PRO A 27 -2.39 -18.07 -26.90
C PRO A 27 -3.48 -17.01 -27.11
N GLN A 28 -3.74 -16.66 -28.37
CA GLN A 28 -4.84 -15.79 -28.74
C GLN A 28 -6.13 -16.57 -28.55
N GLY A 29 -6.89 -16.25 -27.51
CA GLY A 29 -8.24 -16.78 -27.31
C GLY A 29 -8.44 -17.68 -26.10
N VAL A 30 -7.40 -18.03 -25.34
CA VAL A 30 -7.61 -18.63 -24.01
C VAL A 30 -7.82 -17.48 -23.03
N GLN A 31 -9.08 -17.14 -22.77
CA GLN A 31 -9.44 -16.29 -21.64
C GLN A 31 -8.81 -16.92 -20.39
N ALA A 32 -7.87 -16.20 -19.76
CA ALA A 32 -7.33 -16.63 -18.49
C ALA A 32 -8.52 -16.93 -17.55
N PRO A 33 -8.57 -18.09 -16.88
CA PRO A 33 -9.64 -18.39 -15.95
C PRO A 33 -9.77 -17.21 -14.98
N HIS A 34 -11.01 -16.77 -14.74
CA HIS A 34 -11.28 -15.64 -13.85
C HIS A 34 -10.49 -15.83 -12.55
N GLN A 35 -9.48 -14.98 -12.35
CA GLN A 35 -8.68 -15.02 -11.14
C GLN A 35 -9.61 -14.67 -9.97
N HIS A 36 -9.95 -15.67 -9.16
CA HIS A 36 -10.73 -15.43 -7.96
C HIS A 36 -9.90 -14.53 -7.04
N LYS A 37 -10.30 -13.25 -6.92
CA LYS A 37 -9.69 -12.33 -5.97
C LYS A 37 -10.37 -12.57 -4.62
N PRO A 38 -9.66 -13.08 -3.59
CA PRO A 38 -10.27 -13.26 -2.28
C PRO A 38 -10.77 -11.91 -1.77
N GLN A 39 -12.00 -11.89 -1.25
CA GLN A 39 -12.55 -10.67 -0.66
C GLN A 39 -11.67 -10.25 0.52
N GLN A 40 -11.31 -8.98 0.55
CA GLN A 40 -10.56 -8.42 1.66
C GLN A 40 -11.46 -8.40 2.91
N PRO A 41 -10.95 -8.77 4.10
CA PRO A 41 -11.68 -8.64 5.34
C PRO A 41 -12.18 -7.20 5.54
N TYR A 42 -13.35 -7.08 6.17
CA TYR A 42 -13.90 -5.76 6.53
C TYR A 42 -12.91 -5.00 7.42
N ASN A 43 -12.69 -3.71 7.13
CA ASN A 43 -11.78 -2.86 7.89
C ASN A 43 -12.49 -1.54 8.23
N SER A 44 -12.86 -1.36 9.50
CA SER A 44 -13.52 -0.11 9.95
C SER A 44 -12.63 1.13 9.73
N MET A 45 -11.30 0.95 9.69
CA MET A 45 -10.33 2.03 9.50
C MET A 45 -9.94 2.25 8.03
N ARG A 46 -10.72 1.75 7.06
CA ARG A 46 -10.38 1.87 5.64
C ARG A 46 -10.36 3.34 5.17
N THR A 47 -11.28 4.15 5.65
CA THR A 47 -11.47 5.54 5.18
C THR A 47 -10.98 6.56 6.21
N SER A 48 -11.11 6.26 7.50
CA SER A 48 -10.72 7.14 8.60
C SER A 48 -10.16 6.31 9.75
N SER A 49 -9.17 6.82 10.46
CA SER A 49 -8.68 6.17 11.69
C SER A 49 -9.68 6.29 12.84
N THR A 50 -10.63 7.25 12.82
CA THR A 50 -11.63 7.51 13.87
C THR A 50 -13.05 7.36 13.33
N PRO A 51 -13.52 6.12 13.09
CA PRO A 51 -14.82 5.88 12.45
C PRO A 51 -16.04 6.31 13.28
N PHE A 52 -15.92 6.40 14.62
CA PHE A 52 -17.03 6.81 15.50
C PHE A 52 -17.15 8.33 15.62
N ASN A 53 -16.18 9.09 15.11
CA ASN A 53 -16.16 10.55 15.13
C ASN A 53 -16.43 11.15 16.53
N CYS A 54 -15.79 10.59 17.55
CA CYS A 54 -16.03 10.93 18.95
C CYS A 54 -15.87 12.41 19.31
N GLU A 55 -15.16 13.18 18.47
CA GLU A 55 -15.03 14.63 18.59
C GLU A 55 -16.35 15.39 18.64
N GLN A 56 -17.41 14.84 18.05
CA GLN A 56 -18.75 15.41 18.16
C GLN A 56 -19.20 15.58 19.62
N TYR A 57 -18.68 14.73 20.53
CA TYR A 57 -19.00 14.76 21.96
C TYR A 57 -18.11 15.72 22.76
N ARG A 58 -17.16 16.43 22.14
CA ARG A 58 -16.28 17.38 22.86
C ARG A 58 -17.07 18.52 23.52
N ARG A 59 -18.20 18.92 22.96
CA ARG A 59 -19.11 19.94 23.51
C ARG A 59 -20.31 19.33 24.24
N HIS A 60 -20.31 18.01 24.48
CA HIS A 60 -21.43 17.34 25.12
C HIS A 60 -21.57 17.80 26.58
N PRO A 61 -22.81 18.01 27.11
CA PRO A 61 -23.01 18.48 28.48
C PRO A 61 -22.37 17.59 29.55
N HIS A 62 -22.37 16.27 29.33
CA HIS A 62 -21.73 15.31 30.22
C HIS A 62 -20.22 15.18 29.90
N PRO A 63 -19.31 15.49 30.85
CA PRO A 63 -17.87 15.61 30.57
C PRO A 63 -17.20 14.27 30.20
N GLY A 64 -17.76 13.15 30.63
CA GLY A 64 -17.22 11.81 30.34
C GLY A 64 -17.57 11.25 28.95
N MET A 65 -18.45 11.90 28.18
CA MET A 65 -18.98 11.29 26.94
C MET A 65 -17.94 11.17 25.83
N LEU A 66 -17.02 12.13 25.72
CA LEU A 66 -15.91 12.06 24.77
C LEU A 66 -15.03 10.84 25.05
N GLY A 67 -14.53 10.71 26.29
CA GLY A 67 -13.68 9.59 26.69
C GLY A 67 -14.39 8.24 26.62
N PHE A 68 -15.69 8.19 26.91
CA PHE A 68 -16.50 6.98 26.74
C PHE A 68 -16.55 6.53 25.27
N CYS A 69 -16.84 7.45 24.35
CA CYS A 69 -16.84 7.15 22.92
C CYS A 69 -15.46 6.70 22.44
N GLU A 70 -14.40 7.42 22.82
CA GLU A 70 -13.02 7.09 22.45
C GLU A 70 -12.63 5.71 22.97
N GLY A 71 -13.00 5.37 24.21
CA GLY A 71 -12.77 4.05 24.80
C GLY A 71 -13.48 2.93 24.01
N MET A 72 -14.75 3.12 23.65
CA MET A 72 -15.47 2.15 22.83
C MET A 72 -14.89 2.00 21.43
N GLU A 73 -14.49 3.11 20.79
CA GLU A 73 -13.87 3.10 19.47
C GLU A 73 -12.56 2.30 19.49
N VAL A 74 -11.66 2.62 20.43
CA VAL A 74 -10.38 1.91 20.60
C VAL A 74 -10.62 0.42 20.83
N MET A 75 -11.51 0.06 21.76
CA MET A 75 -11.81 -1.34 22.06
C MET A 75 -12.32 -2.08 20.82
N SER A 76 -13.25 -1.48 20.09
CA SER A 76 -13.83 -2.08 18.88
C SER A 76 -12.77 -2.31 17.80
N LEU A 77 -11.94 -1.29 17.53
CA LEU A 77 -10.88 -1.34 16.52
C LEU A 77 -9.79 -2.36 16.86
N GLN A 78 -9.38 -2.43 18.12
CA GLN A 78 -8.37 -3.41 18.55
C GLN A 78 -8.92 -4.83 18.50
N ASN A 79 -10.18 -5.05 18.88
CA ASN A 79 -10.82 -6.36 18.81
C ASN A 79 -11.01 -6.81 17.36
N GLU A 80 -11.40 -5.91 16.46
CA GLU A 80 -11.45 -6.17 15.02
C GLU A 80 -10.08 -6.59 14.49
N ALA A 81 -9.03 -5.82 14.79
CA ALA A 81 -7.67 -6.12 14.34
C ALA A 81 -7.19 -7.49 14.85
N ARG A 82 -7.38 -7.78 16.15
CA ARG A 82 -7.01 -9.07 16.75
C ARG A 82 -7.73 -10.25 16.10
N ARG A 83 -9.04 -10.15 15.90
CA ARG A 83 -9.86 -11.20 15.25
C ARG A 83 -9.42 -11.48 13.81
N GLN A 84 -8.88 -10.47 13.14
CA GLN A 84 -8.40 -10.58 11.76
C GLN A 84 -6.89 -10.87 11.67
N GLY A 85 -6.18 -11.03 12.79
CA GLY A 85 -4.72 -11.20 12.80
C GLY A 85 -3.94 -9.97 12.29
N ARG A 86 -4.55 -8.78 12.31
CA ARG A 86 -3.95 -7.53 11.84
C ARG A 86 -3.19 -6.82 12.96
N PRO A 87 -2.17 -6.02 12.62
CA PRO A 87 -1.50 -5.15 13.58
C PRO A 87 -2.49 -4.24 14.32
N VAL A 88 -2.37 -4.22 15.64
CA VAL A 88 -3.26 -3.47 16.53
C VAL A 88 -2.99 -1.97 16.39
N PRO A 89 -4.03 -1.13 16.30
CA PRO A 89 -3.87 0.31 16.26
C PRO A 89 -3.62 0.90 17.66
N SER A 90 -2.97 2.07 17.72
CA SER A 90 -2.75 2.81 18.95
C SER A 90 -4.05 3.28 19.60
N THR A 91 -4.01 3.51 20.91
CA THR A 91 -5.11 4.12 21.65
C THR A 91 -5.24 5.62 21.34
N GLY A 92 -4.11 6.32 21.25
CA GLY A 92 -4.07 7.75 20.93
C GLY A 92 -4.14 8.04 19.43
N VAL A 93 -4.66 9.22 19.09
CA VAL A 93 -4.76 9.75 17.72
C VAL A 93 -4.05 11.10 17.67
N LEU A 94 -3.06 11.25 16.78
CA LEU A 94 -2.32 12.50 16.60
C LEU A 94 -2.97 13.38 15.54
N SER A 95 -2.92 14.70 15.69
CA SER A 95 -3.25 15.62 14.60
C SER A 95 -2.00 15.86 13.76
N LEU A 96 -1.96 15.34 12.53
CA LEU A 96 -0.80 15.44 11.63
C LEU A 96 -1.22 15.99 10.26
N PRO A 97 -0.35 16.75 9.58
CA PRO A 97 -0.66 17.29 8.26
C PRO A 97 -0.77 16.17 7.21
N GLY A 98 -1.53 16.41 6.15
CA GLY A 98 -1.67 15.47 5.04
C GLY A 98 -0.38 15.33 4.22
N LEU A 99 -0.16 14.15 3.64
CA LEU A 99 0.99 13.92 2.76
C LEU A 99 0.97 14.87 1.56
N GLY A 100 2.10 15.51 1.26
CA GLY A 100 2.27 16.44 0.13
C GLY A 100 2.13 17.93 0.52
N THR A 101 1.57 18.22 1.68
CA THR A 101 1.57 19.58 2.25
C THR A 101 3.00 20.08 2.51
N PRO A 102 3.25 21.41 2.48
CA PRO A 102 4.55 21.96 2.83
C PRO A 102 4.92 21.64 4.29
N GLU A 103 3.95 21.70 5.20
CA GLU A 103 4.16 21.40 6.62
C GLU A 103 4.62 19.96 6.83
N ALA A 104 4.03 18.98 6.11
CA ALA A 104 4.48 17.59 6.18
C ALA A 104 5.90 17.38 5.66
N ARG A 105 6.32 18.18 4.66
CA ARG A 105 7.69 18.10 4.09
C ARG A 105 8.73 18.65 5.05
N GLU A 106 8.41 19.72 5.77
CA GLU A 106 9.27 20.36 6.76
C GLU A 106 9.37 19.54 8.05
N LEU A 107 8.24 19.11 8.61
CA LEU A 107 8.19 18.32 9.84
C LEU A 107 8.66 16.87 9.64
N GLY A 108 8.67 16.39 8.40
CA GLY A 108 9.02 15.00 8.09
C GLY A 108 8.02 13.99 8.69
N VAL A 109 6.79 14.41 8.94
CA VAL A 109 5.69 13.54 9.40
C VAL A 109 4.42 13.87 8.63
N ALA A 110 3.61 12.86 8.35
CA ALA A 110 2.36 13.01 7.62
C ALA A 110 1.30 12.03 8.12
N CYS A 111 0.04 12.39 7.95
CA CYS A 111 -1.07 11.47 8.08
C CYS A 111 -1.49 10.94 6.71
N VAL A 112 -1.58 9.61 6.58
CA VAL A 112 -2.01 8.94 5.34
C VAL A 112 -3.00 7.85 5.69
N ASN A 113 -4.24 7.97 5.18
CA ASN A 113 -5.32 7.01 5.47
C ASN A 113 -5.47 6.72 6.98
N GLY A 114 -5.25 7.74 7.81
CA GLY A 114 -5.34 7.62 9.26
C GLY A 114 -4.12 6.98 9.96
N GLN A 115 -3.05 6.70 9.23
CA GLN A 115 -1.77 6.19 9.75
C GLN A 115 -0.72 7.29 9.79
N ALA A 116 -0.03 7.44 10.92
CA ALA A 116 1.07 8.37 11.04
C ALA A 116 2.31 7.78 10.35
N LEU A 117 2.89 8.56 9.45
CA LEU A 117 4.11 8.22 8.74
C LEU A 117 5.21 9.22 9.07
N ARG A 118 6.44 8.72 9.16
CA ARG A 118 7.66 9.51 9.28
C ARG A 118 8.47 9.42 8.00
N LYS A 119 9.02 10.54 7.57
CA LYS A 119 9.86 10.65 6.37
C LYS A 119 11.22 9.98 6.63
N LEU A 120 11.64 9.17 5.67
CA LEU A 120 12.97 8.60 5.55
C LEU A 120 13.72 9.28 4.41
N GLN A 121 15.02 8.98 4.25
CA GLN A 121 15.80 9.52 3.13
C GLN A 121 15.24 9.10 1.76
N ASN A 122 14.68 7.89 1.67
CA ASN A 122 14.19 7.29 0.42
C ASN A 122 12.69 6.93 0.46
N GLY A 123 11.93 7.40 1.45
CA GLY A 123 10.53 6.99 1.57
C GLY A 123 9.85 7.44 2.85
N TRP A 124 8.89 6.64 3.30
CA TRP A 124 8.10 6.87 4.50
C TRP A 124 7.98 5.58 5.30
N GLU A 125 8.00 5.70 6.61
CA GLU A 125 7.87 4.59 7.56
C GLU A 125 6.65 4.81 8.44
N GLN A 126 5.95 3.71 8.77
CA GLN A 126 4.86 3.75 9.73
C GLN A 126 5.39 4.02 11.14
N VAL A 127 4.81 5.01 11.82
CA VAL A 127 5.18 5.34 13.19
C VAL A 127 4.50 4.38 14.16
N MET A 128 5.27 3.88 15.13
CA MET A 128 4.74 3.09 16.24
C MET A 128 4.40 4.00 17.41
N ALA A 129 3.29 3.74 18.09
CA ALA A 129 2.93 4.47 19.30
C ALA A 129 3.75 3.98 20.50
N ALA A 130 4.02 4.87 21.46
CA ALA A 130 4.73 4.50 22.69
C ALA A 130 4.00 3.40 23.49
N GLY A 131 2.67 3.38 23.45
CA GLY A 131 1.83 2.34 24.06
C GLY A 131 1.70 1.06 23.23
N GLY A 132 2.47 0.92 22.15
CA GLY A 132 2.39 -0.19 21.21
C GLY A 132 1.34 -0.02 20.12
N GLY A 133 1.45 -0.86 19.09
CA GLY A 133 0.66 -0.74 17.88
C GLY A 133 1.11 0.41 16.98
N TRP A 134 0.52 0.48 15.79
CA TRP A 134 0.81 1.56 14.86
C TRP A 134 0.06 2.83 15.26
N GLN A 135 0.71 3.98 15.10
CA GLN A 135 0.21 5.28 15.53
C GLN A 135 -0.88 5.76 14.58
N ARG A 136 -2.09 5.96 15.12
CA ARG A 136 -3.21 6.59 14.43
C ARG A 136 -3.01 8.10 14.35
N CYS A 137 -3.54 8.69 13.29
CA CYS A 137 -3.61 10.14 13.15
C CYS A 137 -4.91 10.61 12.50
N ARG A 138 -5.20 11.89 12.67
CA ARG A 138 -6.25 12.67 12.01
C ARG A 138 -5.58 13.85 11.31
N GLY A 139 -6.16 14.29 10.21
CA GLY A 139 -5.54 15.23 9.28
C GLY A 139 -5.07 14.48 8.03
N GLY A 140 -4.87 15.21 6.93
CA GLY A 140 -4.97 14.60 5.59
C GLY A 140 -5.82 15.45 4.69
#